data_AF-A0A2Z2HYN5-F1
#
_entry.id   AF-A0A2Z2HYN5-F1
#
_cell.length_a   1.000
_cell.length_b   1.000
_cell.length_c   1.000
_cell.angle_alpha   90.00
_cell.angle_beta   90.00
_cell.angle_gamma   90.00
#
_symmetry.space_group_name_H-M   'P 1'
#
loop_
_entity.id
_entity.type
_entity.pdbx_description
1 polymer ?
#
loop_
_entity_poly.entity_id
_entity_poly.type
_entity_poly.pdbx_seq_one_letter_code
_entity_poly.pdbx_strand_id
1 'polypeptide(L)'
;MLDGKQISKKLIGSEDERAVSPVIGVILMVAITVILAAVIAAFVLDLGGSVGEEAQAGVNVESLEGDNYSVSVTSMGNSDGVAIVNSSGGVEHTYNLEQGELNNATAGGSEEFAHIQNTGGQVIVNTGDGDATNVVAYIGTDVEDGDDNLDAAESTATIRSIG
;
A
#
# COMPACT_ATOMS: atom_id res chain seq x y z
N MET A 1 -77.20 16.05 -2.95
CA MET A 1 -76.45 15.27 -3.96
C MET A 1 -75.07 15.89 -4.03
N LEU A 2 -74.01 15.12 -3.77
CA LEU A 2 -72.63 15.62 -3.80
C LEU A 2 -72.22 15.87 -5.26
N ASP A 3 -71.79 17.08 -5.59
CA ASP A 3 -71.40 17.46 -6.95
C ASP A 3 -70.02 16.86 -7.28
N GLY A 4 -70.02 15.91 -8.22
CA GLY A 4 -68.82 15.19 -8.67
C GLY A 4 -67.72 16.08 -9.24
N LYS A 5 -68.08 17.31 -9.66
CA LYS A 5 -67.14 18.26 -10.23
C LYS A 5 -66.29 18.99 -9.20
N GLN A 6 -66.77 19.09 -7.95
CA GLN A 6 -66.02 19.73 -6.87
C GLN A 6 -65.01 18.79 -6.21
N ILE A 7 -65.33 17.49 -6.13
CA ILE A 7 -64.43 16.46 -5.59
C ILE A 7 -63.22 16.20 -6.50
N SER A 8 -63.38 16.26 -7.83
CA SER A 8 -62.26 16.09 -8.77
C SER A 8 -61.22 17.21 -8.69
N LYS A 9 -61.68 18.45 -8.52
CA LYS A 9 -60.80 19.63 -8.38
C LYS A 9 -60.01 19.61 -7.06
N LYS A 10 -60.55 18.97 -6.02
CA LYS A 10 -59.89 18.80 -4.71
C LYS A 10 -58.83 17.68 -4.70
N LEU A 11 -58.96 16.68 -5.58
CA LEU A 11 -58.03 15.55 -5.66
C LEU A 11 -56.80 15.83 -6.55
N ILE A 12 -56.90 16.77 -7.50
CA ILE A 12 -55.90 16.96 -8.56
C ILE A 12 -55.09 18.26 -8.45
N GLY A 13 -55.28 19.01 -7.36
CA GLY A 13 -54.60 20.29 -7.09
C GLY A 13 -55.05 21.42 -8.04
N SER A 14 -54.89 22.66 -7.58
CA SER A 14 -55.01 23.83 -8.46
C SER A 14 -53.95 23.81 -9.57
N GLU A 15 -54.17 24.52 -10.68
CA GLU A 15 -53.22 24.56 -11.80
C GLU A 15 -51.83 25.04 -11.38
N ASP A 16 -51.77 25.86 -10.32
CA ASP A 16 -50.55 26.40 -9.74
C ASP A 16 -49.79 25.39 -8.84
N GLU A 17 -50.48 24.39 -8.27
CA GLU A 17 -49.87 23.31 -7.47
C GLU A 17 -49.32 22.16 -8.32
N ARG A 18 -49.60 22.14 -9.63
CA ARG A 18 -48.97 21.25 -10.62
C ARG A 18 -47.57 21.76 -11.00
N ALA A 19 -46.76 22.13 -10.02
CA ALA A 19 -45.47 22.79 -10.21
C ALA A 19 -44.42 21.96 -10.98
N VAL A 20 -44.66 20.65 -11.19
CA VAL A 20 -43.82 19.83 -12.05
C VAL A 20 -44.70 18.81 -12.77
N SER A 21 -44.54 18.69 -14.09
CA SER A 21 -45.26 17.65 -14.83
C SER A 21 -44.74 16.26 -14.39
N PRO A 22 -45.57 15.21 -14.38
CA PRO A 22 -45.14 13.87 -13.97
C PRO A 22 -43.89 13.38 -14.71
N VAL A 23 -43.75 13.75 -15.99
CA VAL A 23 -42.60 13.39 -16.83
C VAL A 23 -41.35 14.19 -16.44
N ILE A 24 -41.49 15.49 -16.18
CA ILE A 24 -40.36 16.33 -15.77
C ILE A 24 -39.89 15.93 -14.37
N GLY A 25 -40.80 15.54 -13.46
CA GLY A 25 -40.44 15.07 -12.12
C GLY A 25 -39.55 13.83 -12.16
N VAL A 26 -39.90 12.86 -13.02
CA VAL A 26 -39.08 11.64 -13.20
C VAL A 26 -37.72 11.97 -13.80
N ILE A 27 -37.66 12.83 -14.81
CA ILE A 27 -36.38 13.24 -15.43
C ILE A 27 -35.48 13.91 -14.40
N LEU A 28 -36.01 14.83 -13.59
CA LEU A 28 -35.23 15.54 -12.56
C LEU A 28 -34.75 14.60 -11.45
N MET A 29 -35.59 13.66 -11.01
CA MET A 29 -35.23 12.68 -9.99
C MET A 29 -34.12 11.74 -10.47
N VAL A 30 -34.22 11.27 -11.72
CA VAL A 30 -33.20 10.39 -12.31
C VAL A 30 -31.90 11.17 -12.56
N ALA A 31 -31.97 12.40 -13.06
CA ALA A 31 -30.79 13.20 -13.34
C ALA A 31 -29.91 13.42 -12.10
N ILE A 32 -30.52 13.82 -10.97
CA ILE A 32 -29.76 14.09 -9.74
C ILE A 32 -29.17 12.81 -9.17
N THR A 33 -29.93 11.71 -9.13
CA THR A 33 -29.44 10.43 -8.59
C THR A 33 -28.29 9.86 -9.41
N VAL A 34 -28.32 9.99 -10.74
CA VAL A 34 -27.22 9.57 -11.63
C VAL A 34 -25.96 10.41 -11.39
N ILE A 35 -26.09 11.74 -11.24
CA ILE A 35 -24.96 12.62 -10.94
C ILE A 35 -24.34 12.25 -9.58
N LEU A 36 -25.15 12.11 -8.54
CA LEU A 36 -24.67 11.78 -7.20
C LEU A 36 -23.99 10.40 -7.17
N ALA A 37 -24.57 9.40 -7.84
CA ALA A 37 -23.98 8.08 -7.94
C ALA A 37 -22.61 8.10 -8.65
N ALA A 38 -22.51 8.81 -9.78
CA ALA A 38 -21.27 8.94 -10.53
C ALA A 38 -20.17 9.65 -9.73
N VAL A 39 -20.53 10.73 -9.01
CA VAL A 39 -19.59 11.50 -8.20
C VAL A 39 -19.07 10.68 -7.02
N ILE A 40 -19.95 9.97 -6.31
CA ILE A 40 -19.52 9.11 -5.19
C ILE A 40 -18.66 7.95 -5.71
N ALA A 41 -19.00 7.35 -6.86
CA ALA A 41 -18.18 6.29 -7.46
C ALA A 41 -16.77 6.79 -7.78
N ALA A 42 -16.63 8.02 -8.30
CA ALA A 42 -15.32 8.63 -8.53
C ALA A 42 -14.55 8.83 -7.21
N PHE A 43 -15.19 9.37 -6.16
CA PHE A 43 -14.54 9.54 -4.85
C PHE A 43 -14.14 8.23 -4.19
N VAL A 44 -14.96 7.18 -4.30
CA VAL A 44 -14.67 5.86 -3.73
C VAL A 44 -13.53 5.18 -4.50
N LEU A 45 -13.50 5.31 -5.83
CA LEU A 45 -12.40 4.77 -6.63
C LEU A 45 -11.08 5.49 -6.36
N ASP A 46 -11.12 6.81 -6.17
CA ASP A 46 -9.95 7.64 -5.83
C ASP A 46 -9.40 7.31 -4.42
N LEU A 47 -10.28 7.03 -3.46
CA LEU A 47 -9.90 6.48 -2.15
C LEU A 47 -9.31 5.08 -2.25
N GLY A 48 -9.79 4.24 -3.18
CA GLY A 48 -9.26 2.90 -3.42
C GLY A 48 -7.84 2.91 -3.99
N GLY A 49 -7.48 3.90 -4.80
CA GLY A 49 -6.12 4.08 -5.32
C GLY A 49 -5.12 4.65 -4.31
N SER A 50 -5.60 5.25 -3.21
CA SER A 50 -4.76 5.86 -2.18
C SER A 50 -4.42 4.91 -1.02
N VAL A 51 -5.06 3.74 -0.96
CA VAL A 51 -4.62 2.66 -0.07
C VAL A 51 -3.48 1.95 -0.80
N GLY A 52 -2.30 2.54 -0.77
CA GLY A 52 -1.09 1.91 -1.26
C GLY A 52 -0.90 0.56 -0.58
N GLU A 53 -0.49 -0.46 -1.33
CA GLU A 53 -0.16 -1.75 -0.74
C GLU A 53 1.06 -1.56 0.17
N GLU A 54 0.95 -1.99 1.42
CA GLU A 54 2.11 -2.07 2.31
C GLU A 54 3.04 -3.16 1.79
N ALA A 55 4.34 -2.93 1.82
CA ALA A 55 5.32 -3.96 1.49
C ALA A 55 5.15 -5.16 2.45
N GLN A 56 5.14 -6.39 1.94
CA GLN A 56 5.12 -7.60 2.78
C GLN A 56 6.20 -8.57 2.30
N ALA A 57 7.11 -8.95 3.21
CA ALA A 57 8.02 -10.07 3.02
C ALA A 57 8.11 -10.90 4.31
N GLY A 58 8.34 -12.21 4.16
CA GLY A 58 8.66 -13.11 5.25
C GLY A 58 10.17 -13.24 5.40
N VAL A 59 10.72 -12.86 6.55
CA VAL A 59 12.14 -13.00 6.85
C VAL A 59 12.32 -13.78 8.16
N ASN A 60 13.29 -14.68 8.17
CA ASN A 60 13.72 -15.41 9.35
C ASN A 60 15.05 -14.85 9.85
N VAL A 61 15.12 -14.54 11.14
CA VAL A 61 16.32 -13.98 11.78
C VAL A 61 16.75 -14.92 12.91
N GLU A 62 17.99 -15.37 12.83
CA GLU A 62 18.62 -16.26 13.81
C GLU A 62 19.83 -15.58 14.43
N SER A 63 19.94 -15.60 15.76
CA SER A 63 21.11 -15.10 16.47
C SER A 63 22.25 -16.13 16.38
N LEU A 64 23.44 -15.67 16.01
CA LEU A 64 24.68 -16.44 15.93
C LEU A 64 25.58 -16.11 17.13
N GLU A 65 26.76 -16.74 17.24
CA GLU A 65 27.72 -16.40 18.31
C GLU A 65 28.26 -14.96 18.13
N GLY A 66 28.26 -14.20 19.23
CA GLY A 66 28.60 -12.77 19.25
C GLY A 66 27.44 -11.88 18.81
N ASP A 67 27.73 -10.65 18.37
CA ASP A 67 26.74 -9.67 17.87
C ASP A 67 26.40 -9.89 16.39
N ASN A 68 26.36 -11.17 15.97
CA ASN A 68 26.07 -11.56 14.60
C ASN A 68 24.66 -12.16 14.51
N TYR A 69 23.93 -11.81 13.47
CA TYR A 69 22.60 -12.32 13.17
C TYR A 69 22.55 -12.80 11.73
N SER A 70 22.02 -14.00 11.52
CA SER A 70 21.71 -14.51 10.19
C SER A 70 20.30 -14.07 9.81
N VAL A 71 20.18 -13.32 8.73
CA VAL A 71 18.91 -12.89 8.14
C VAL A 71 18.69 -13.69 6.86
N SER A 72 17.56 -14.40 6.76
CA SER A 72 17.22 -15.22 5.60
C SER A 72 15.82 -14.92 5.10
N VAL A 73 15.68 -14.68 3.79
CA VAL A 73 14.39 -14.36 3.19
C VAL A 73 13.61 -15.65 2.90
N THR A 74 12.44 -15.77 3.51
CA THR A 74 11.54 -16.94 3.39
C THR A 74 10.40 -16.73 2.39
N SER A 75 10.04 -15.48 2.08
CA SER A 75 9.08 -15.13 1.04
C SER A 75 9.15 -13.63 0.74
N MET A 76 8.99 -13.23 -0.52
CA MET A 76 8.99 -11.82 -0.93
C MET A 76 7.60 -11.18 -0.95
N GLY A 77 6.52 -11.95 -0.77
CA GLY A 77 5.15 -11.44 -0.79
C GLY A 77 4.86 -10.53 -1.98
N ASN A 78 4.52 -9.26 -1.71
CA ASN A 78 4.32 -8.19 -2.69
C ASN A 78 5.41 -7.10 -2.63
N SER A 79 6.51 -7.33 -1.91
CA SER A 79 7.65 -6.40 -1.89
C SER A 79 8.55 -6.54 -3.11
N ASP A 80 9.20 -5.45 -3.50
CA ASP A 80 10.23 -5.45 -4.55
C ASP A 80 11.62 -5.71 -3.96
N GLY A 81 11.79 -5.58 -2.64
CA GLY A 81 13.03 -5.95 -1.98
C GLY A 81 12.97 -5.89 -0.46
N VAL A 82 14.08 -6.27 0.16
CA VAL A 82 14.31 -6.23 1.60
C VAL A 82 15.58 -5.44 1.87
N ALA A 83 15.52 -4.53 2.85
CA ALA A 83 16.65 -3.75 3.33
C ALA A 83 16.90 -4.03 4.81
N ILE A 84 18.16 -3.91 5.21
CA ILE A 84 18.61 -3.92 6.59
C ILE A 84 18.98 -2.48 6.94
N VAL A 85 18.37 -1.98 8.00
CA VAL A 85 18.40 -0.57 8.38
C VAL A 85 18.89 -0.45 9.80
N ASN A 86 19.90 0.39 10.03
CA ASN A 86 20.40 0.61 11.37
C ASN A 86 19.44 1.47 12.22
N SER A 87 19.78 1.63 13.51
CA SER A 87 18.98 2.41 14.46
C SER A 87 18.82 3.89 14.10
N SER A 88 19.70 4.41 13.24
CA SER A 88 19.70 5.80 12.78
C SER A 88 18.89 6.01 11.48
N GLY A 89 18.41 4.93 10.86
CA GLY A 89 17.64 4.97 9.60
C GLY A 89 18.46 4.69 8.33
N GLY A 90 19.80 4.61 8.46
CA GLY A 90 20.69 4.32 7.33
C GLY A 90 20.53 2.90 6.82
N VAL A 91 20.52 2.76 5.49
CA VAL A 91 20.42 1.49 4.78
C VAL A 91 21.80 0.86 4.70
N GLU A 92 22.00 -0.27 5.37
CA GLU A 92 23.29 -0.98 5.38
C GLU A 92 23.39 -1.99 4.24
N HIS A 93 22.31 -2.71 3.98
CA HIS A 93 22.25 -3.76 2.98
C HIS A 93 20.88 -3.86 2.34
N THR A 94 20.85 -4.07 1.03
CA THR A 94 19.66 -4.05 0.21
C THR A 94 19.65 -5.24 -0.75
N TYR A 95 18.50 -5.92 -0.77
CA TYR A 95 18.22 -7.07 -1.61
C TYR A 95 17.04 -6.74 -2.51
N ASN A 96 17.34 -6.32 -3.74
CA ASN A 96 16.34 -6.00 -4.76
C ASN A 96 15.93 -7.28 -5.50
N LEU A 97 14.64 -7.44 -5.79
CA LEU A 97 14.11 -8.53 -6.60
C LEU A 97 14.22 -8.15 -8.08
N GLU A 98 15.30 -8.60 -8.73
CA GLU A 98 15.49 -8.41 -10.16
C GLU A 98 15.17 -9.71 -10.89
N GLN A 99 14.18 -9.69 -11.79
CA GLN A 99 13.81 -10.85 -12.62
C GLN A 99 13.50 -12.14 -11.83
N GLY A 100 13.06 -12.04 -10.57
CA GLY A 100 12.72 -13.19 -9.73
C GLY A 100 13.90 -13.78 -8.95
N GLU A 101 15.07 -13.15 -8.99
CA GLU A 101 16.24 -13.44 -8.15
C GLU A 101 16.51 -12.22 -7.26
N LEU A 102 16.87 -12.43 -5.98
CA LEU A 102 17.24 -11.33 -5.10
C LEU A 102 18.74 -11.08 -5.28
N ASN A 103 19.07 -10.00 -5.97
CA ASN A 103 20.45 -9.61 -6.18
C ASN A 103 20.90 -8.70 -5.04
N ASN A 104 22.07 -8.98 -4.48
CA ASN A 104 22.73 -8.07 -3.57
C ASN A 104 23.12 -6.81 -4.36
N ALA A 105 22.56 -5.65 -4.02
CA ALA A 105 22.90 -4.38 -4.66
C ALA A 105 24.30 -3.93 -4.21
N THR A 106 25.36 -4.59 -4.70
CA THR A 106 26.72 -4.29 -4.24
C THR A 106 27.30 -3.11 -5.01
N ALA A 107 27.28 -1.92 -4.40
CA ALA A 107 28.20 -0.85 -4.76
C ALA A 107 29.62 -1.18 -4.23
N GLY A 108 30.38 -1.93 -5.01
CA GLY A 108 31.85 -1.90 -5.01
C GLY A 108 32.58 -2.07 -3.66
N GLY A 109 32.50 -3.25 -3.06
CA GLY A 109 33.35 -3.61 -1.91
C GLY A 109 33.37 -5.11 -1.70
N SER A 110 34.55 -5.72 -1.75
CA SER A 110 34.78 -7.14 -1.66
C SER A 110 34.55 -7.69 -0.25
N GLU A 111 33.32 -8.03 0.11
CA GLU A 111 33.05 -8.96 1.21
C GLU A 111 31.92 -9.89 0.74
N GLU A 112 32.18 -11.19 0.80
CA GLU A 112 31.36 -12.26 0.26
C GLU A 112 30.11 -12.47 1.13
N PHE A 113 29.13 -11.57 1.02
CA PHE A 113 27.81 -11.75 1.61
C PHE A 113 26.89 -12.43 0.60
N ALA A 114 26.22 -13.47 1.09
CA ALA A 114 25.65 -14.53 0.28
C ALA A 114 24.64 -14.06 -0.77
N HIS A 115 24.68 -14.73 -1.91
CA HIS A 115 23.70 -14.62 -2.97
C HIS A 115 22.34 -15.16 -2.48
N ILE A 116 21.34 -14.30 -2.31
CA ILE A 116 19.99 -14.74 -1.92
C ILE A 116 19.24 -15.23 -3.16
N GLN A 117 19.31 -16.53 -3.44
CA GLN A 117 18.54 -17.10 -4.54
C GLN A 117 17.11 -17.44 -4.11
N ASN A 118 16.13 -16.67 -4.61
CA ASN A 118 14.66 -16.81 -4.64
C ASN A 118 13.91 -17.15 -3.31
N THR A 119 14.45 -18.02 -2.46
CA THR A 119 13.99 -18.31 -1.11
C THR A 119 15.06 -19.14 -0.39
N GLY A 120 15.42 -18.77 0.84
CA GLY A 120 16.39 -19.55 1.65
C GLY A 120 17.85 -19.12 1.53
N GLY A 121 18.14 -18.03 0.82
CA GLY A 121 19.43 -17.35 0.97
C GLY A 121 19.55 -16.66 2.33
N GLN A 122 20.75 -16.70 2.89
CA GLN A 122 21.06 -16.22 4.24
C GLN A 122 22.21 -15.21 4.18
N VAL A 123 22.01 -14.01 4.71
CA VAL A 123 23.09 -13.05 4.92
C VAL A 123 23.35 -12.89 6.40
N ILE A 124 24.63 -12.80 6.76
CA ILE A 124 25.07 -12.54 8.13
C ILE A 124 25.24 -11.04 8.28
N VAL A 125 24.49 -10.47 9.20
CA VAL A 125 24.52 -9.07 9.60
C VAL A 125 25.24 -8.99 10.94
N ASN A 126 26.24 -8.15 11.05
CA ASN A 126 26.84 -7.82 12.33
C ASN A 126 26.20 -6.51 12.82
N THR A 127 25.47 -6.56 13.93
CA THR A 127 24.75 -5.38 14.43
C THR A 127 25.65 -4.43 15.22
N GLY A 128 26.94 -4.74 15.37
CA GLY A 128 27.79 -4.08 16.36
C GLY A 128 27.25 -4.23 17.78
N ASP A 129 28.00 -3.74 18.76
CA ASP A 129 27.71 -3.84 20.20
C ASP A 129 26.41 -3.10 20.58
N GLY A 130 25.26 -3.75 20.38
CA GLY A 130 23.95 -3.33 20.89
C GLY A 130 23.16 -2.33 20.04
N ASP A 131 23.51 -2.10 18.77
CA ASP A 131 22.69 -1.25 17.90
C ASP A 131 21.46 -2.00 17.38
N ALA A 132 20.28 -1.42 17.61
CA ALA A 132 19.04 -1.97 17.10
C ALA A 132 19.01 -1.88 15.57
N THR A 133 18.89 -3.03 14.90
CA THR A 133 18.87 -3.15 13.45
C THR A 133 17.51 -3.66 12.99
N ASN A 134 16.90 -3.02 12.01
CA ASN A 134 15.59 -3.38 11.51
C ASN A 134 15.70 -4.01 10.13
N VAL A 135 14.99 -5.10 9.93
CA VAL A 135 14.75 -5.68 8.61
C VAL A 135 13.44 -5.11 8.08
N VAL A 136 13.51 -4.43 6.95
CA VAL A 136 12.43 -3.66 6.34
C VAL A 136 12.20 -4.19 4.93
N ALA A 137 10.96 -4.52 4.57
CA ALA A 137 10.60 -4.73 3.16
C ALA A 137 10.18 -3.41 2.53
N TYR A 138 10.41 -3.28 1.24
CA TYR A 138 10.00 -2.11 0.47
C TYR A 138 9.42 -2.48 -0.91
N ILE A 139 8.64 -1.56 -1.47
CA ILE A 139 8.16 -1.55 -2.86
C ILE A 139 8.80 -0.33 -3.53
N GLY A 140 9.29 -0.51 -4.76
CA GLY A 140 10.10 0.46 -5.49
C GLY A 140 11.47 -0.11 -5.89
N THR A 141 12.16 0.57 -6.80
CA THR A 141 13.37 0.07 -7.46
C THR A 141 14.64 0.88 -7.18
N ASP A 142 14.54 1.93 -6.36
CA ASP A 142 15.58 2.95 -6.22
C ASP A 142 16.23 2.97 -4.82
N VAL A 143 16.14 1.87 -4.06
CA VAL A 143 16.81 1.75 -2.75
C VAL A 143 18.19 1.10 -2.94
N GLU A 144 19.24 1.75 -2.41
CA GLU A 144 20.63 1.29 -2.54
C GLU A 144 21.34 1.17 -1.17
N ASP A 145 22.40 0.35 -1.13
CA ASP A 145 23.28 0.23 0.03
C ASP A 145 23.99 1.55 0.33
N GLY A 146 23.95 1.98 1.58
CA GLY A 146 24.53 3.24 2.03
C GLY A 146 23.62 4.45 1.89
N ASP A 147 22.37 4.29 1.46
CA ASP A 147 21.38 5.35 1.51
C ASP A 147 21.15 5.83 2.96
N ASP A 148 20.94 7.13 3.13
CA ASP A 148 20.69 7.72 4.45
C ASP A 148 19.37 7.20 5.06
N ASN A 149 18.37 6.86 4.23
CA ASN A 149 17.05 6.33 4.58
C ASN A 149 16.36 5.66 3.36
N LEU A 150 15.22 4.97 3.57
CA LEU A 150 14.39 4.38 2.51
C LEU A 150 13.44 5.38 1.81
N ASP A 151 13.85 6.64 1.63
CA ASP A 151 12.96 7.66 1.03
C ASP A 151 12.67 7.41 -0.46
N ALA A 152 13.51 6.62 -1.13
CA ALA A 152 13.32 6.20 -2.51
C ALA A 152 12.28 5.07 -2.67
N ALA A 153 11.88 4.43 -1.56
CA ALA A 153 10.83 3.41 -1.58
C ALA A 153 9.43 4.07 -1.66
N GLU A 154 8.56 3.50 -2.48
CA GLU A 154 7.16 3.93 -2.58
C GLU A 154 6.34 3.50 -1.35
N SER A 155 6.73 2.38 -0.74
CA SER A 155 6.09 1.80 0.45
C SER A 155 7.12 0.99 1.24
N THR A 156 7.08 1.06 2.56
CA THR A 156 8.00 0.32 3.45
C THR A 156 7.25 -0.33 4.60
N ALA A 157 7.75 -1.47 5.07
CA ALA A 157 7.21 -2.16 6.25
C ALA A 157 8.32 -2.84 7.04
N THR A 158 8.43 -2.55 8.33
CA THR A 158 9.37 -3.26 9.21
C THR A 158 8.84 -4.66 9.53
N ILE A 159 9.60 -5.68 9.14
CA ILE A 159 9.22 -7.09 9.30
C ILE A 159 9.76 -7.64 10.62
N ARG A 160 10.99 -7.24 10.97
CA ARG A 160 11.67 -7.72 12.17
C ARG A 160 12.59 -6.63 12.71
N SER A 161 12.61 -6.48 14.02
CA SER A 161 13.65 -5.71 14.72
C SER A 161 14.60 -6.70 15.40
N ILE A 162 15.89 -6.42 15.26
CA ILE A 162 17.03 -7.16 15.78
C ILE A 162 17.70 -6.25 16.82
N GLY A 163 17.99 -6.79 17.99
CA GLY A 163 18.65 -6.12 19.10
C GLY A 163 18.79 -7.04 20.29
#